data_AF-A0AAP2K308-F1
#
_entry.id   AF-A0AAP2K308-F1
#
_cell.length_a   1.000
_cell.length_b   1.000
_cell.length_c   1.000
_cell.angle_alpha   90.00
_cell.angle_beta   90.00
_cell.angle_gamma   90.00
#
_symmetry.space_group_name_H-M   'P 1'
#
loop_
_entity.id
_entity.type
_entity.pdbx_description
1 polymer ?
#
loop_
_entity_poly.entity_id
_entity_poly.type
_entity_poly.pdbx_seq_one_letter_code
_entity_poly.pdbx_strand_id
1 'polypeptide(L)'
;MPTHNHSFSATTSSFDYGTKTTNSAGAHTHGQGLRHQDASKVAAITSRTGSLLASGAAISITSSNYAGYDYLTSSSGAHTHTVAIGSHTHTISGTTGNKGSGSTITVTNAYITLMGWYRTS
;
A
#
# COMPACT_ATOMS: atom_id res chain seq x y z
N MET A 1 -28.11 41.50 -15.24
CA MET A 1 -28.39 40.09 -14.88
C MET A 1 -28.46 39.95 -13.37
N PRO A 2 -29.52 39.33 -12.81
CA PRO A 2 -29.63 39.05 -11.37
C PRO A 2 -28.46 38.24 -10.82
N THR A 3 -28.27 38.30 -9.49
CA THR A 3 -27.29 37.46 -8.80
C THR A 3 -27.67 35.99 -8.95
N HIS A 4 -26.73 35.17 -9.41
CA HIS A 4 -26.92 33.73 -9.56
C HIS A 4 -25.61 33.00 -9.35
N ASN A 5 -25.70 31.68 -9.20
CA ASN A 5 -24.57 30.77 -9.14
C ASN A 5 -24.89 29.51 -9.94
N HIS A 6 -23.88 28.67 -10.13
CA HIS A 6 -24.00 27.42 -10.88
C HIS A 6 -23.54 26.28 -10.00
N SER A 7 -24.27 25.17 -10.02
CA SER A 7 -23.83 23.93 -9.40
C SER A 7 -23.18 23.04 -10.46
N PHE A 8 -22.14 22.32 -10.06
CA PHE A 8 -21.47 21.34 -10.91
C PHE A 8 -21.17 20.06 -10.13
N SER A 9 -21.09 18.95 -10.87
CA SER A 9 -20.66 17.65 -10.36
C SER A 9 -19.96 16.91 -11.49
N ALA A 10 -18.82 16.30 -11.17
CA ALA A 10 -18.05 15.50 -12.10
C ALA A 10 -17.42 14.31 -11.37
N THR A 11 -17.12 13.24 -12.10
CA THR A 11 -16.41 12.07 -11.59
C THR A 11 -15.05 11.99 -12.29
N THR A 12 -13.99 11.72 -11.54
CA THR A 12 -12.66 11.50 -12.13
C THR A 12 -12.66 10.23 -12.97
N SER A 13 -11.66 10.07 -13.84
CA SER A 13 -11.38 8.77 -14.44
C SER A 13 -11.09 7.72 -13.35
N SER A 14 -11.35 6.46 -13.70
CA SER A 14 -11.08 5.33 -12.82
C SER A 14 -9.60 5.03 -12.76
N PHE A 15 -9.07 4.83 -11.56
CA PHE A 15 -7.71 4.36 -11.36
C PHE A 15 -7.72 3.04 -10.60
N ASP A 16 -7.07 2.03 -11.17
CA ASP A 16 -6.93 0.69 -10.59
C ASP A 16 -5.53 0.50 -10.02
N TYR A 17 -5.45 0.28 -8.71
CA TYR A 17 -4.19 -0.02 -8.02
C TYR A 17 -3.68 -1.44 -8.29
N GLY A 18 -4.52 -2.29 -8.90
CA GLY A 18 -4.27 -3.69 -9.17
C GLY A 18 -4.14 -4.50 -7.90
N THR A 19 -3.31 -5.54 -7.96
CA THR A 19 -2.96 -6.38 -6.80
C THR A 19 -1.58 -5.99 -6.30
N LYS A 20 -1.44 -5.83 -4.98
CA LYS A 20 -0.14 -5.58 -4.31
C LYS A 20 0.29 -6.80 -3.52
N THR A 21 1.59 -7.08 -3.54
CA THR A 21 2.20 -8.22 -2.85
C THR A 21 3.07 -7.72 -1.69
N THR A 22 2.99 -8.35 -0.53
CA THR A 22 3.88 -8.04 0.60
C THR A 22 5.31 -8.50 0.29
N ASN A 23 6.28 -8.05 1.08
CA ASN A 23 7.62 -8.65 1.04
C ASN A 23 7.59 -10.12 1.52
N SER A 24 8.57 -10.91 1.08
CA SER A 24 8.71 -12.32 1.51
C SER A 24 9.41 -12.37 2.85
N ALA A 25 8.75 -12.94 3.87
CA ALA A 25 9.26 -12.98 5.24
C ALA A 25 8.75 -14.20 6.02
N GLY A 26 9.24 -14.36 7.25
CA GLY A 26 8.75 -15.36 8.21
C GLY A 26 9.59 -16.64 8.32
N ALA A 27 10.50 -16.90 7.37
CA ALA A 27 11.43 -18.02 7.46
C ALA A 27 12.36 -17.84 8.66
N HIS A 28 12.30 -18.77 9.61
CA HIS A 28 13.27 -18.87 10.70
C HIS A 28 13.35 -20.31 11.22
N THR A 29 14.40 -20.58 11.97
CA THR A 29 14.66 -21.86 12.65
C THR A 29 14.95 -21.59 14.12
N HIS A 30 14.69 -22.58 14.98
CA HIS A 30 15.14 -22.58 16.36
C HIS A 30 16.32 -23.55 16.50
N GLY A 31 17.35 -23.17 17.25
CA GLY A 31 18.48 -24.05 17.55
C GLY A 31 18.58 -24.30 19.04
N GLN A 32 18.80 -25.56 19.44
CA GLN A 32 19.09 -25.94 20.82
C GLN A 32 20.54 -26.40 20.92
N GLY A 33 21.38 -25.63 21.63
CA GLY A 33 22.76 -26.00 21.91
C GLY A 33 22.87 -26.93 23.13
N LEU A 34 23.55 -28.07 22.98
CA LEU A 34 23.83 -28.97 24.10
C LEU A 34 25.02 -28.44 24.92
N ARG A 35 24.78 -27.99 26.16
CA ARG A 35 25.85 -27.66 27.12
C ARG A 35 26.32 -28.94 27.81
N HIS A 36 27.46 -29.49 27.38
CA HIS A 36 28.14 -30.53 28.15
C HIS A 36 29.14 -29.86 29.10
N GLN A 37 28.95 -30.04 30.41
CA GLN A 37 29.78 -29.42 31.46
C GLN A 37 31.18 -30.04 31.59
N ASP A 38 31.46 -31.13 30.87
CA ASP A 38 32.74 -31.83 30.95
C ASP A 38 33.18 -32.30 29.55
N ALA A 39 34.32 -31.78 29.09
CA ALA A 39 34.91 -32.09 27.78
C ALA A 39 35.28 -33.58 27.64
N SER A 40 35.39 -34.31 28.76
CA SER A 40 35.84 -35.70 28.80
C SER A 40 34.80 -36.74 28.35
N LYS A 41 33.51 -36.38 28.21
CA LYS A 41 32.46 -37.29 27.69
C LYS A 41 32.14 -37.13 26.21
N VAL A 42 32.81 -36.20 25.51
CA VAL A 42 32.51 -35.84 24.11
C VAL A 42 33.38 -36.60 23.11
N ALA A 43 34.49 -37.22 23.56
CA ALA A 43 35.43 -37.91 22.67
C ALA A 43 34.89 -39.23 22.05
N ALA A 44 33.73 -39.75 22.51
CA ALA A 44 33.12 -40.96 21.97
C ALA A 44 32.02 -40.71 20.91
N ILE A 45 31.77 -39.45 20.55
CA ILE A 45 30.81 -39.05 19.52
C ILE A 45 31.60 -38.49 18.32
N THR A 46 32.64 -39.22 17.92
CA THR A 46 33.29 -38.95 16.64
C THR A 46 33.38 -40.27 15.92
N SER A 47 32.62 -40.33 14.82
CA SER A 47 32.64 -41.34 13.76
C SER A 47 31.78 -42.61 13.93
N ARG A 48 30.69 -42.60 13.16
CA ARG A 48 29.97 -43.74 12.56
C ARG A 48 29.23 -44.68 13.53
N THR A 49 27.91 -44.53 13.53
CA THR A 49 26.94 -45.59 13.89
C THR A 49 27.14 -46.17 15.30
N GLY A 50 26.86 -45.36 16.32
CA GLY A 50 26.81 -45.83 17.71
C GLY A 50 25.46 -45.45 18.35
N SER A 51 24.60 -46.45 18.57
CA SER A 51 23.39 -46.32 19.38
C SER A 51 23.79 -45.96 20.81
N LEU A 52 23.36 -44.79 21.31
CA LEU A 52 23.52 -44.45 22.72
C LEU A 52 22.47 -45.22 23.54
N LEU A 53 22.88 -46.31 24.19
CA LEU A 53 22.08 -47.00 25.21
C LEU A 53 22.29 -46.31 26.56
N ALA A 54 21.60 -45.19 26.76
CA ALA A 54 21.36 -44.67 28.11
C ALA A 54 19.95 -45.17 28.52
N SER A 55 19.89 -46.18 29.38
CA SER A 55 18.66 -46.83 29.93
C SER A 55 17.87 -47.82 29.04
N GLY A 56 18.47 -48.40 28.00
CA GLY A 56 17.82 -49.46 27.22
C GLY A 56 16.95 -48.99 26.05
N ALA A 57 16.91 -47.68 25.77
CA ALA A 57 16.32 -47.12 24.57
C ALA A 57 17.43 -46.58 23.64
N ALA A 58 17.45 -47.05 22.39
CA ALA A 58 18.39 -46.58 21.39
C ALA A 58 18.01 -45.17 20.91
N ILE A 59 18.91 -44.19 21.09
CA ILE A 59 18.77 -42.86 20.50
C ILE A 59 19.43 -42.88 19.12
N SER A 60 18.62 -42.84 18.06
CA SER A 60 19.07 -42.72 16.67
C SER A 60 19.33 -41.25 16.33
N ILE A 61 20.60 -40.90 16.06
CA ILE A 61 20.99 -39.54 15.64
C ILE A 61 21.15 -39.55 14.13
N THR A 62 20.18 -38.96 13.41
CA THR A 62 20.08 -39.02 11.93
C THR A 62 20.68 -37.85 11.17
N SER A 63 21.34 -36.88 11.82
CA SER A 63 22.07 -35.82 11.11
C SER A 63 23.27 -35.32 11.92
N SER A 64 24.48 -35.53 11.38
CA SER A 64 25.71 -34.89 11.85
C SER A 64 26.14 -33.83 10.83
N ASN A 65 25.95 -32.55 11.14
CA ASN A 65 26.76 -31.49 10.53
C ASN A 65 27.94 -31.25 11.47
N TYR A 66 29.16 -31.43 10.96
CA TYR A 66 30.40 -31.48 11.73
C TYR A 66 30.88 -30.06 12.08
N ALA A 67 30.23 -29.42 13.07
CA ALA A 67 30.77 -28.33 13.91
C ALA A 67 29.70 -27.90 14.94
N GLY A 68 29.81 -28.37 16.19
CA GLY A 68 28.99 -27.88 17.31
C GLY A 68 27.59 -28.50 17.41
N TYR A 69 27.23 -28.92 18.61
CA TYR A 69 26.01 -29.66 18.92
C TYR A 69 24.75 -28.77 18.89
N ASP A 70 24.26 -28.40 17.70
CA ASP A 70 23.02 -27.64 17.54
C ASP A 70 21.95 -28.45 16.81
N TYR A 71 20.89 -28.85 17.54
CA TYR A 71 19.67 -29.38 16.93
C TYR A 71 18.83 -28.22 16.42
N LEU A 72 18.66 -28.11 15.11
CA LEU A 72 17.87 -27.06 14.47
C LEU A 72 16.47 -27.59 14.11
N THR A 73 15.43 -26.80 14.38
CA THR A 73 14.11 -27.03 13.77
C THR A 73 14.18 -26.70 12.29
N SER A 74 13.38 -27.40 11.48
CA SER A 74 13.16 -27.01 10.09
C SER A 74 12.40 -25.68 10.00
N SER A 75 12.72 -24.90 8.97
CA SER A 75 11.98 -23.68 8.63
C SER A 75 10.80 -24.04 7.72
N SER A 76 9.67 -23.37 7.91
CA SER A 76 8.50 -23.50 7.02
C SER A 76 8.60 -22.62 5.76
N GLY A 77 9.74 -21.95 5.56
CA GLY A 77 9.95 -21.06 4.43
C GLY A 77 9.36 -19.66 4.65
N ALA A 78 9.73 -18.75 3.75
CA ALA A 78 9.20 -17.40 3.74
C ALA A 78 7.99 -17.35 2.81
N HIS A 79 7.01 -16.50 3.12
CA HIS A 79 5.83 -16.35 2.27
C HIS A 79 5.45 -14.88 2.10
N THR A 80 4.59 -14.65 1.12
CA THR A 80 4.01 -13.36 0.77
C THR A 80 2.49 -13.45 0.75
N HIS A 81 1.83 -12.31 0.93
CA HIS A 81 0.40 -12.16 0.75
C HIS A 81 0.13 -11.25 -0.44
N THR A 82 -1.02 -11.42 -1.07
CA THR A 82 -1.50 -10.52 -2.14
C THR A 82 -2.82 -9.90 -1.75
N VAL A 83 -3.01 -8.63 -2.11
CA VAL A 83 -4.25 -7.88 -1.85
C VAL A 83 -4.66 -7.18 -3.12
N ALA A 84 -5.85 -7.51 -3.64
CA ALA A 84 -6.48 -6.77 -4.72
C ALA A 84 -7.09 -5.48 -4.16
N ILE A 85 -6.60 -4.33 -4.61
CA ILE A 85 -7.09 -3.01 -4.17
C ILE A 85 -8.20 -2.52 -5.11
N GLY A 86 -8.06 -2.79 -6.41
CA GLY A 86 -9.11 -2.53 -7.39
C GLY A 86 -9.21 -1.07 -7.83
N SER A 87 -10.25 -0.83 -8.64
CA SER A 87 -10.51 0.43 -9.31
C SER A 87 -11.40 1.35 -8.48
N HIS A 88 -11.07 2.65 -8.46
CA HIS A 88 -11.87 3.65 -7.77
C HIS A 88 -11.88 4.99 -8.53
N THR A 89 -12.88 5.81 -8.22
CA THR A 89 -13.08 7.15 -8.75
C THR A 89 -13.40 8.12 -7.61
N HIS A 90 -13.22 9.42 -7.86
CA HIS A 90 -13.64 10.48 -6.96
C HIS A 90 -14.78 11.29 -7.58
N THR A 91 -15.76 11.67 -6.75
CA THR A 91 -16.77 12.67 -7.14
C THR A 91 -16.32 14.03 -6.66
N ILE A 92 -16.36 15.02 -7.55
CA ILE A 92 -16.01 16.40 -7.28
C ILE A 92 -17.21 17.26 -7.64
N SER A 93 -17.74 17.98 -6.66
CA SER A 93 -18.93 18.81 -6.84
C SER A 93 -18.80 20.11 -6.07
N GLY A 94 -19.53 21.13 -6.52
CA GLY A 94 -19.58 22.40 -5.81
C GLY A 94 -20.54 23.39 -6.46
N THR A 95 -20.58 24.58 -5.88
CA THR A 95 -21.35 25.70 -6.39
C THR A 95 -20.41 26.89 -6.58
N THR A 96 -20.49 27.56 -7.72
CA THR A 96 -19.69 28.78 -7.96
C THR A 96 -20.10 29.87 -6.97
N GLY A 97 -19.22 30.83 -6.71
CA GLY A 97 -19.63 32.06 -6.02
C GLY A 97 -20.71 32.81 -6.81
N ASN A 98 -21.52 33.62 -6.12
CA ASN A 98 -22.52 34.47 -6.74
C ASN A 98 -21.89 35.44 -7.76
N LYS A 99 -22.51 35.56 -8.93
CA LYS A 99 -22.15 36.51 -9.99
C LYS A 99 -23.39 37.24 -10.51
N GLY A 100 -23.19 38.46 -10.97
CA GLY A 100 -24.25 39.38 -11.34
C GLY A 100 -24.67 40.26 -10.16
N SER A 101 -24.97 41.53 -10.45
CA SER A 101 -25.40 42.53 -9.48
C SER A 101 -26.82 43.03 -9.72
N GLY A 102 -27.49 42.54 -10.76
CA GLY A 102 -28.79 43.08 -11.20
C GLY A 102 -28.70 44.48 -11.81
N SER A 103 -27.52 45.12 -11.85
CA SER A 103 -27.36 46.48 -12.36
C SER A 103 -27.71 46.58 -13.85
N THR A 104 -28.38 47.68 -14.21
CA THR A 104 -28.69 48.03 -15.59
C THR A 104 -27.41 48.37 -16.34
N ILE A 105 -27.30 47.91 -17.59
CA ILE A 105 -26.24 48.33 -18.49
C ILE A 105 -26.70 49.63 -19.15
N THR A 106 -25.94 50.71 -18.97
CA THR A 106 -26.23 51.99 -19.62
C THR A 106 -25.66 51.97 -21.03
N VAL A 107 -26.53 52.11 -22.02
CA VAL A 107 -26.14 52.39 -23.40
C VAL A 107 -26.42 53.86 -23.64
N THR A 108 -25.38 54.70 -23.56
CA THR A 108 -25.49 56.12 -23.90
C THR A 108 -25.32 56.26 -25.40
N ASN A 109 -26.40 56.56 -26.10
CA ASN A 109 -26.32 56.94 -27.51
C ASN A 109 -25.90 58.41 -27.61
N ALA A 110 -24.82 58.69 -28.32
CA ALA A 110 -24.43 60.05 -28.65
C ALA A 110 -25.16 60.47 -29.93
N TYR A 111 -26.16 61.35 -29.79
CA TYR A 111 -26.84 61.96 -30.92
C TYR A 111 -26.75 63.49 -30.83
N ILE A 112 -26.74 64.12 -32.01
CA ILE A 112 -26.92 65.56 -32.17
C ILE A 112 -28.30 65.81 -32.77
N THR A 113 -29.05 66.76 -32.22
CA THR A 113 -30.34 67.17 -32.78
C THR A 113 -30.10 68.32 -33.76
N LEU A 114 -30.43 68.12 -35.04
CA LEU A 114 -30.37 69.18 -36.05
C LEU A 114 -31.78 69.72 -36.33
N MET A 115 -31.91 71.04 -36.39
CA MET A 115 -33.14 71.72 -36.83
C MET A 115 -33.04 72.03 -38.32
N GLY A 116 -33.91 71.40 -39.11
CA GLY A 116 -34.07 71.69 -40.54
C GLY A 116 -35.28 72.59 -40.77
N TRP A 117 -35.06 73.80 -41.29
CA TRP A 117 -36.14 74.66 -41.75
C TRP A 117 -36.36 74.43 -43.24
N TYR A 118 -37.60 74.26 -43.66
CA TYR A 118 -37.99 74.26 -45.06
C TYR A 118 -38.93 75.42 -45.33
N ARG A 119 -38.82 76.03 -46.51
CA ARG A 119 -39.67 77.15 -46.91
C ARG A 119 -40.93 76.59 -47.56
N THR A 120 -42.10 77.03 -47.11
CA THR A 120 -43.36 76.86 -47.82
C THR A 120 -43.66 78.15 -48.58
N SER A 121 -43.89 77.98 -49.88
CA SER A 121 -44.25 79.01 -50.88
C SER A 121 -45.10 80.16 -50.36
#